data_AF-A0A5A7S0L9-F1
#
_entry.id   AF-A0A5A7S0L9-F1
#
_cell.length_a   1.000
_cell.length_b   1.000
_cell.length_c   1.000
_cell.angle_alpha   90.00
_cell.angle_beta   90.00
_cell.angle_gamma   90.00
#
_symmetry.space_group_name_H-M   'P 1'
#
loop_
_entity.id
_entity.type
_entity.pdbx_description
1 polymer ?
#
loop_
_entity_poly.entity_id
_entity_poly.type
_entity_poly.pdbx_seq_one_letter_code
_entity_poly.pdbx_strand_id
1 'polypeptide(L)'
;MKRLVAIAILFVLLQTSFAGYESMKDKESINSSELMEELESNEITGYLMKAGYPILPYIARIYEFPAGAKINVIVKAKNIEKRIGDVKIAPPPRADGFENVELKYETAEFEIYPEKWYDYNIGIGRKNGELTTILTVYLYPDRITKDGVIMHADDFEINIDYELPSETVIKADEYDLLIICPQEWENEIESFAQHKENHGVRTLVETV
;
A
#
# COMPACT_ATOMS: atom_id res chain seq x y z
N MET A 1 -20.55 31.45 10.51
CA MET A 1 -19.18 31.95 10.80
C MET A 1 -18.26 30.75 10.88
N LYS A 2 -17.11 30.83 10.17
CA LYS A 2 -15.95 29.91 10.16
C LYS A 2 -16.09 28.65 9.29
N ARG A 3 -15.12 28.24 8.47
CA ARG A 3 -13.85 28.83 7.97
C ARG A 3 -13.51 28.06 6.68
N LEU A 4 -13.21 28.78 5.58
CA LEU A 4 -12.57 28.22 4.39
C LEU A 4 -11.08 28.00 4.71
N VAL A 5 -10.57 26.79 4.43
CA VAL A 5 -9.14 26.50 4.46
C VAL A 5 -8.69 26.29 3.01
N ALA A 6 -7.93 27.25 2.49
CA ALA A 6 -7.23 27.14 1.23
C ALA A 6 -5.82 26.62 1.52
N ILE A 7 -5.47 25.46 0.99
CA ILE A 7 -4.09 24.95 1.00
C ILE A 7 -3.46 25.34 -0.34
N ALA A 8 -2.61 26.36 -0.30
CA ALA A 8 -1.79 26.77 -1.41
C ALA A 8 -0.49 25.96 -1.40
N ILE A 9 -0.25 25.17 -2.46
CA ILE A 9 1.07 24.62 -2.76
C ILE A 9 1.44 25.12 -4.15
N LEU A 10 2.25 26.16 -4.20
CA LEU A 10 2.93 26.58 -5.42
C LEU A 10 4.33 27.09 -5.04
N PHE A 11 5.32 26.19 -5.10
CA PHE A 11 6.73 26.56 -5.07
C PHE A 11 7.30 26.28 -6.47
N VAL A 12 7.27 27.30 -7.33
CA VAL A 12 8.11 27.36 -8.53
C VAL A 12 9.17 28.42 -8.26
N LEU A 13 10.36 27.99 -7.86
CA LEU A 13 11.55 28.83 -7.80
C LEU A 13 12.23 28.79 -9.17
N LEU A 14 12.12 29.88 -9.92
CA LEU A 14 13.03 30.19 -11.02
C LEU A 14 14.37 30.68 -10.43
N GLN A 15 15.46 30.07 -10.89
CA GLN A 15 16.82 30.41 -10.51
C GLN A 15 17.31 31.73 -11.13
N THR A 16 18.27 32.41 -10.48
CA THR A 16 19.60 32.71 -11.07
C THR A 16 20.58 33.31 -10.04
N SER A 17 21.75 32.67 -9.94
CA SER A 17 23.12 33.21 -9.87
C SER A 17 23.57 34.20 -8.78
N PHE A 18 24.44 33.76 -7.86
CA PHE A 18 25.73 34.44 -7.57
C PHE A 18 26.74 33.53 -6.84
N ALA A 19 28.02 33.85 -7.00
CA ALA A 19 29.19 32.99 -6.81
C ALA A 19 29.76 32.88 -5.38
N GLY A 20 30.39 31.73 -5.10
CA GLY A 20 31.63 31.57 -4.32
C GLY A 20 31.56 31.50 -2.79
N TYR A 21 31.71 30.29 -2.23
CA TYR A 21 32.61 30.00 -1.11
C TYR A 21 32.72 28.47 -0.92
N GLU A 22 33.93 28.01 -0.63
CA GLU A 22 34.34 26.61 -0.56
C GLU A 22 34.20 26.05 0.87
N SER A 23 33.85 24.76 0.95
CA SER A 23 33.98 23.87 2.13
C SER A 23 33.10 24.16 3.35
N MET A 24 31.95 23.48 3.42
CA MET A 24 31.56 22.73 4.61
C MET A 24 31.01 21.37 4.19
N LYS A 25 31.49 20.31 4.87
CA LYS A 25 30.91 18.96 4.80
C LYS A 25 29.47 19.04 5.30
N ASP A 26 28.52 19.17 4.39
CA ASP A 26 27.13 18.87 4.71
C ASP A 26 27.00 17.37 4.90
N LYS A 27 26.77 16.99 6.14
CA LYS A 27 26.12 15.72 6.46
C LYS A 27 24.79 15.73 5.74
N GLU A 28 24.58 14.70 4.94
CA GLU A 28 23.34 14.38 4.22
C GLU A 28 22.10 14.86 4.99
N SER A 29 21.37 15.78 4.37
CA SER A 29 20.00 16.09 4.76
C SER A 29 19.16 14.83 4.55
N ILE A 30 18.87 14.12 5.63
CA ILE A 30 17.83 13.09 5.63
C ILE A 30 16.52 13.83 5.33
N ASN A 31 16.00 13.63 4.13
CA ASN A 31 14.80 14.28 3.62
C ASN A 31 13.58 13.52 4.16
N SER A 32 13.40 13.55 5.49
CA SER A 32 12.25 12.96 6.18
C SER A 32 11.09 13.96 6.15
N SER A 33 9.94 13.51 5.68
CA SER A 33 8.72 14.31 5.57
C SER A 33 7.57 13.60 6.27
N GLU A 34 6.65 14.40 6.83
CA GLU A 34 5.53 13.92 7.65
C GLU A 34 4.21 14.37 7.01
N LEU A 35 3.25 13.45 6.93
CA LEU A 35 1.87 13.71 6.50
C LEU A 35 0.94 13.36 7.66
N MET A 36 0.07 14.30 8.02
CA MET A 36 -0.98 14.10 9.02
C MET A 36 -2.35 14.29 8.39
N GLU A 37 -3.28 13.38 8.69
CA GLU A 37 -4.67 13.46 8.25
C GLU A 37 -5.62 13.03 9.37
N GLU A 38 -6.67 13.81 9.59
CA GLU A 38 -7.79 13.43 10.46
C GLU A 38 -8.98 13.01 9.60
N LEU A 39 -9.63 11.92 9.98
CA LEU A 39 -10.70 11.31 9.22
C LEU A 39 -11.86 10.86 10.12
N GLU A 40 -13.06 11.33 9.80
CA GLU A 40 -14.31 10.85 10.39
C GLU A 40 -14.68 9.44 9.87
N SER A 41 -15.30 8.62 10.71
CA SER A 41 -15.63 7.22 10.41
C SER A 41 -16.84 7.01 9.49
N ASN A 42 -17.38 8.07 8.89
CA ASN A 42 -18.58 8.04 8.05
C ASN A 42 -18.31 7.64 6.58
N GLU A 43 -17.05 7.63 6.13
CA GLU A 43 -16.66 7.33 4.74
C GLU A 43 -16.34 5.84 4.49
N ILE A 44 -17.29 4.94 4.77
CA ILE A 44 -17.07 3.49 4.59
C ILE A 44 -16.74 3.15 3.12
N THR A 45 -15.58 2.52 2.91
CA THR A 45 -15.09 2.14 1.57
C THR A 45 -15.40 0.68 1.23
N GLY A 46 -15.57 -0.18 2.24
CA GLY A 46 -15.87 -1.59 2.03
C GLY A 46 -16.14 -2.34 3.33
N TYR A 47 -16.16 -3.67 3.23
CA TYR A 47 -16.41 -4.56 4.36
C TYR A 47 -15.38 -5.68 4.42
N LEU A 48 -14.89 -5.97 5.63
CA LEU A 48 -14.09 -7.13 5.95
C LEU A 48 -14.98 -8.37 5.86
N MET A 49 -14.64 -9.28 4.95
CA MET A 49 -15.39 -10.52 4.70
C MET A 49 -14.46 -11.72 4.77
N LYS A 50 -13.98 -12.05 5.97
CA LYS A 50 -13.20 -13.26 6.23
C LYS A 50 -14.14 -14.37 6.71
N ALA A 51 -14.17 -15.49 6.00
CA ALA A 51 -15.04 -16.62 6.30
C ALA A 51 -15.02 -16.99 7.80
N GLY A 52 -16.19 -17.11 8.42
CA GLY A 52 -16.34 -17.42 9.84
C GLY A 52 -16.19 -16.23 10.80
N TYR A 53 -15.74 -15.06 10.34
CA TYR A 53 -15.62 -13.84 11.16
C TYR A 53 -16.80 -12.88 10.95
N PRO A 54 -17.08 -11.98 11.90
CA PRO A 54 -18.05 -10.90 11.73
C PRO A 54 -17.75 -10.01 10.51
N ILE A 55 -18.78 -9.65 9.75
CA ILE A 55 -18.66 -8.67 8.65
C ILE A 55 -18.60 -7.27 9.26
N LEU A 56 -17.47 -6.59 9.10
CA LEU A 56 -17.25 -5.25 9.68
C LEU A 56 -16.86 -4.24 8.60
N PRO A 57 -17.30 -2.98 8.71
CA PRO A 57 -16.91 -1.96 7.76
C PRO A 57 -15.41 -1.63 7.88
N TYR A 58 -14.80 -1.20 6.77
CA TYR A 58 -13.48 -0.58 6.77
C TYR A 58 -13.47 0.65 5.86
N ILE A 59 -12.50 1.53 6.10
CA ILE A 59 -12.19 2.69 5.26
C ILE A 59 -10.81 2.48 4.68
N ALA A 60 -10.63 2.68 3.37
CA ALA A 60 -9.32 2.59 2.72
C ALA A 60 -8.87 3.95 2.22
N ARG A 61 -7.68 4.37 2.65
CA ARG A 61 -6.99 5.58 2.18
C ARG A 61 -5.77 5.20 1.37
N ILE A 62 -5.63 5.80 0.20
CA ILE A 62 -4.54 5.53 -0.73
C ILE A 62 -3.65 6.77 -0.81
N TYR A 63 -2.36 6.57 -0.61
CA TYR A 63 -1.32 7.58 -0.74
C TYR A 63 -0.27 7.11 -1.74
N GLU A 64 0.33 8.06 -2.43
CA GLU A 64 1.28 7.78 -3.49
C GLU A 64 2.59 8.50 -3.20
N PHE A 65 3.68 7.75 -3.32
CA PHE A 65 5.02 8.22 -3.08
C PHE A 65 5.92 7.88 -4.26
N PRO A 66 7.03 8.62 -4.45
CA PRO A 66 8.07 8.22 -5.38
C PRO A 66 8.52 6.78 -5.11
N ALA A 67 8.77 6.04 -6.20
CA ALA A 67 9.20 4.65 -6.09
C ALA A 67 10.47 4.53 -5.23
N GLY A 68 10.41 3.69 -4.19
CA GLY A 68 11.50 3.51 -3.24
C GLY A 68 11.39 4.28 -1.94
N ALA A 69 10.32 5.05 -1.73
CA ALA A 69 10.08 5.70 -0.46
C ALA A 69 10.01 4.67 0.68
N LYS A 70 10.72 4.96 1.78
CA LYS A 70 10.57 4.22 3.04
C LYS A 70 9.46 4.88 3.83
N ILE A 71 8.48 4.10 4.27
CA ILE A 71 7.26 4.63 4.86
C ILE A 71 7.01 3.95 6.20
N ASN A 72 6.69 4.75 7.20
CA ASN A 72 6.22 4.32 8.51
C ASN A 72 4.84 4.95 8.76
N VAL A 73 3.89 4.12 9.21
CA VAL A 73 2.49 4.54 9.41
C VAL A 73 2.09 4.32 10.85
N ILE A 74 1.55 5.36 11.49
CA ILE A 74 1.00 5.32 12.84
C ILE A 74 -0.41 5.90 12.79
N VAL A 75 -1.38 5.09 13.16
CA VAL A 75 -2.78 5.54 13.26
C VAL A 75 -3.27 5.47 14.69
N LYS A 76 -4.01 6.50 15.12
CA LYS A 76 -4.72 6.53 16.40
C LYS A 76 -6.22 6.61 16.16
N ALA A 77 -6.96 5.64 16.71
CA ALA A 77 -8.41 5.74 16.83
C ALA A 77 -8.78 6.67 18.00
N LYS A 78 -9.76 7.54 17.80
CA LYS A 78 -10.25 8.53 18.77
C LYS A 78 -11.75 8.32 19.00
N ASN A 79 -12.26 8.92 20.08
CA ASN A 79 -13.69 8.97 20.40
C ASN A 79 -14.34 7.58 20.33
N ILE A 80 -13.83 6.66 21.16
CA ILE A 80 -14.27 5.26 21.12
C ILE A 80 -15.49 5.08 22.02
N GLU A 81 -16.61 4.71 21.41
CA GLU A 81 -17.85 4.36 22.09
C GLU A 81 -18.08 2.85 22.10
N LYS A 82 -18.85 2.37 23.07
CA LYS A 82 -19.21 0.95 23.20
C LYS A 82 -20.71 0.76 23.13
N ARG A 83 -21.14 -0.22 22.35
CA ARG A 83 -22.54 -0.65 22.26
C ARG A 83 -22.63 -2.16 22.15
N ILE A 84 -23.73 -2.74 22.60
CA ILE A 84 -24.07 -4.14 22.31
C ILE A 84 -24.66 -4.17 20.90
N GLY A 85 -24.22 -5.10 20.07
CA GLY A 85 -24.79 -5.25 18.74
C GLY A 85 -24.53 -6.62 18.13
N ASP A 86 -25.46 -7.05 17.28
CA ASP A 86 -25.35 -8.28 16.52
C ASP A 86 -24.77 -8.00 15.13
N VAL A 87 -23.77 -8.78 14.73
CA VAL A 87 -23.12 -8.67 13.42
C VAL A 87 -23.23 -10.00 12.69
N LYS A 88 -23.47 -9.94 11.38
CA LYS A 88 -23.54 -11.13 10.53
C LYS A 88 -22.16 -11.76 10.40
N ILE A 89 -22.10 -13.09 10.44
CA ILE A 89 -20.88 -13.84 10.16
C ILE A 89 -20.70 -13.98 8.65
N ALA A 90 -19.48 -13.74 8.15
CA ALA A 90 -19.16 -13.84 6.75
C ALA A 90 -19.16 -15.31 6.30
N PRO A 91 -19.88 -15.64 5.20
CA PRO A 91 -19.78 -16.97 4.60
C PRO A 91 -18.41 -17.13 3.90
N PRO A 92 -18.01 -18.37 3.56
CA PRO A 92 -16.90 -18.60 2.66
C PRO A 92 -17.11 -17.88 1.30
N PRO A 93 -16.04 -17.33 0.71
CA PRO A 93 -16.14 -16.64 -0.57
C PRO A 93 -16.67 -17.59 -1.65
N ARG A 94 -17.48 -17.06 -2.56
CA ARG A 94 -18.02 -17.80 -3.70
C ARG A 94 -17.45 -17.20 -4.98
N ALA A 95 -16.94 -18.05 -5.86
CA ALA A 95 -16.56 -17.63 -7.19
C ALA A 95 -17.83 -17.53 -8.06
N ASP A 96 -18.01 -16.40 -8.74
CA ASP A 96 -19.09 -16.24 -9.70
C ASP A 96 -18.98 -17.27 -10.83
N GLY A 97 -20.13 -17.82 -11.24
CA GLY A 97 -20.21 -18.82 -12.32
C GLY A 97 -20.07 -20.28 -11.88
N PHE A 98 -19.88 -20.56 -10.59
CA PHE A 98 -19.94 -21.92 -10.04
C PHE A 98 -21.32 -22.24 -9.46
N GLU A 99 -21.72 -23.52 -9.49
CA GLU A 99 -22.96 -23.97 -8.86
C GLU A 99 -22.95 -23.69 -7.35
N ASN A 100 -24.12 -23.34 -6.81
CA ASN A 100 -24.27 -23.08 -5.38
C ASN A 100 -24.10 -24.39 -4.59
N VAL A 101 -22.92 -24.58 -4.01
CA VAL A 101 -22.70 -25.63 -3.01
C VAL A 101 -23.00 -25.05 -1.63
N GLU A 102 -23.91 -25.69 -0.89
CA GLU A 102 -24.10 -25.39 0.53
C GLU A 102 -22.86 -25.82 1.31
N LEU A 103 -22.03 -24.84 1.67
CA LEU A 103 -20.89 -25.05 2.54
C LEU A 103 -21.35 -24.86 3.99
N LYS A 104 -21.18 -25.89 4.81
CA LYS A 104 -21.21 -25.74 6.26
C LYS A 104 -19.93 -25.04 6.69
N TYR A 105 -20.07 -23.98 7.46
CA TYR A 105 -18.93 -23.25 8.04
C TYR A 105 -19.24 -22.91 9.49
N GLU A 106 -18.20 -22.92 10.30
CA GLU A 106 -18.28 -22.58 11.72
C GLU A 106 -17.89 -21.12 11.92
N THR A 107 -18.40 -20.53 13.00
CA THR A 107 -17.93 -19.24 13.47
C THR A 107 -16.49 -19.40 13.96
N ALA A 108 -15.60 -18.55 13.46
CA ALA A 108 -14.21 -18.53 13.87
C ALA A 108 -14.11 -18.12 15.35
N GLU A 109 -13.15 -18.69 16.06
CA GLU A 109 -12.85 -18.27 17.43
C GLU A 109 -12.00 -16.98 17.42
N PHE A 110 -12.44 -15.97 18.15
CA PHE A 110 -11.72 -14.72 18.38
C PHE A 110 -12.13 -14.11 19.73
N GLU A 111 -11.24 -13.34 20.34
CA GLU A 111 -11.56 -12.52 21.53
C GLU A 111 -12.04 -11.12 21.13
N ILE A 112 -11.36 -10.52 20.14
CA ILE A 112 -11.76 -9.26 19.51
C ILE A 112 -11.38 -9.27 18.02
N TYR A 113 -12.27 -8.77 17.18
CA TYR A 113 -12.08 -8.73 15.73
C TYR A 113 -12.52 -7.39 15.12
N PRO A 114 -11.72 -6.77 14.23
CA PRO A 114 -10.30 -7.06 14.02
C PRO A 114 -9.48 -6.78 15.30
N GLU A 115 -8.27 -7.35 15.36
CA GLU A 115 -7.38 -7.21 16.51
C GLU A 115 -6.80 -5.79 16.64
N LYS A 116 -6.57 -5.13 15.51
CA LYS A 116 -6.04 -3.77 15.42
C LYS A 116 -7.13 -2.81 14.95
N TRP A 117 -6.91 -1.52 15.17
CA TRP A 117 -7.76 -0.44 14.64
C TRP A 117 -7.44 -0.07 13.19
N TYR A 118 -6.28 -0.51 12.70
CA TYR A 118 -5.85 -0.30 11.33
C TYR A 118 -4.87 -1.38 10.90
N ASP A 119 -4.69 -1.50 9.60
CA ASP A 119 -3.60 -2.20 8.95
C ASP A 119 -3.15 -1.38 7.74
N TYR A 120 -2.00 -1.72 7.15
CA TYR A 120 -1.58 -1.06 5.92
C TYR A 120 -0.76 -1.98 5.03
N ASN A 121 -0.81 -1.69 3.74
CA ASN A 121 0.01 -2.36 2.74
C ASN A 121 0.78 -1.32 1.94
N ILE A 122 2.07 -1.57 1.76
CA ILE A 122 2.92 -0.80 0.84
C ILE A 122 3.23 -1.70 -0.34
N GLY A 123 2.80 -1.28 -1.52
CA GLY A 123 3.03 -1.96 -2.78
C GLY A 123 3.77 -1.06 -3.78
N ILE A 124 4.20 -1.66 -4.87
CA ILE A 124 4.70 -0.94 -6.05
C ILE A 124 3.69 -1.12 -7.17
N GLY A 125 3.30 -0.02 -7.80
CA GLY A 125 2.42 0.00 -8.96
C GLY A 125 2.92 0.96 -10.03
N ARG A 126 2.09 1.19 -11.04
CA ARG A 126 2.31 2.26 -12.01
C ARG A 126 1.15 3.24 -11.97
N LYS A 127 1.46 4.53 -11.86
CA LYS A 127 0.50 5.61 -12.07
C LYS A 127 0.96 6.47 -13.23
N ASN A 128 0.08 6.67 -14.21
CA ASN A 128 0.38 7.44 -15.42
C ASN A 128 1.66 6.96 -16.16
N GLY A 129 1.98 5.67 -16.08
CA GLY A 129 3.16 5.07 -16.71
C GLY A 129 4.43 5.09 -15.86
N GLU A 130 4.46 5.85 -14.77
CA GLU A 130 5.60 5.93 -13.86
C GLU A 130 5.50 4.91 -12.73
N LEU A 131 6.63 4.37 -12.30
CA LEU A 131 6.68 3.47 -11.13
C LEU A 131 6.39 4.29 -9.88
N THR A 132 5.48 3.80 -9.03
CA THR A 132 4.99 4.53 -7.87
C THR A 132 4.89 3.59 -6.69
N THR A 133 5.36 4.02 -5.52
CA THR A 133 5.09 3.34 -4.25
C THR A 133 3.67 3.73 -3.82
N ILE A 134 2.80 2.75 -3.67
CA ILE A 134 1.39 2.93 -3.29
C ILE A 134 1.21 2.41 -1.87
N LEU A 135 0.84 3.30 -0.96
CA LEU A 135 0.43 2.96 0.39
C LEU A 135 -1.09 2.90 0.44
N THR A 136 -1.63 1.76 0.88
CA THR A 136 -3.04 1.65 1.27
C THR A 136 -3.14 1.48 2.78
N VAL A 137 -3.77 2.44 3.45
CA VAL A 137 -4.09 2.37 4.89
C VAL A 137 -5.54 1.92 5.04
N TYR A 138 -5.76 0.81 5.73
CA TYR A 138 -7.08 0.28 6.07
C TYR A 138 -7.40 0.65 7.51
N LEU A 139 -8.48 1.39 7.73
CA LEU A 139 -9.01 1.74 9.04
C LEU A 139 -10.22 0.89 9.35
N TYR A 140 -10.37 0.50 10.61
CA TYR A 140 -11.46 -0.34 11.08
C TYR A 140 -12.32 0.42 12.10
N PRO A 141 -13.34 1.17 11.66
CA PRO A 141 -14.22 1.94 12.55
C PRO A 141 -14.88 1.11 13.65
N ASP A 142 -15.22 -0.14 13.34
CA ASP A 142 -15.85 -1.05 14.29
C ASP A 142 -14.92 -2.23 14.61
N ARG A 143 -14.85 -2.57 15.89
CA ARG A 143 -14.28 -3.82 16.41
C ARG A 143 -15.31 -4.50 17.31
N ILE A 144 -15.41 -5.81 17.26
CA ILE A 144 -16.37 -6.57 18.06
C ILE A 144 -15.66 -7.63 18.91
N THR A 145 -16.06 -7.71 20.17
CA THR A 145 -15.61 -8.76 21.10
C THR A 145 -16.41 -10.04 20.90
N LYS A 146 -15.89 -11.17 21.39
CA LYS A 146 -16.60 -12.46 21.39
C LYS A 146 -18.01 -12.37 21.99
N ASP A 147 -18.18 -11.53 23.00
CA ASP A 147 -19.43 -11.36 23.76
C ASP A 147 -20.41 -10.37 23.09
N GLY A 148 -20.13 -9.91 21.85
CA GLY A 148 -21.03 -9.04 21.09
C GLY A 148 -20.94 -7.55 21.45
N VAL A 149 -19.93 -7.13 22.20
CA VAL A 149 -19.67 -5.70 22.45
C VAL A 149 -18.91 -5.12 21.26
N ILE A 150 -19.53 -4.17 20.57
CA ILE A 150 -18.94 -3.37 19.50
C ILE A 150 -18.28 -2.13 20.11
N MET A 151 -17.03 -1.92 19.75
CA MET A 151 -16.24 -0.71 20.00
C MET A 151 -16.17 0.07 18.69
N HIS A 152 -16.73 1.27 18.67
CA HIS A 152 -16.77 2.14 17.50
C HIS A 152 -15.87 3.35 17.72
N ALA A 153 -14.99 3.64 16.77
CA ALA A 153 -14.19 4.86 16.76
C ALA A 153 -14.83 5.87 15.79
N ASP A 154 -15.17 7.06 16.30
CA ASP A 154 -15.76 8.11 15.45
C ASP A 154 -14.71 8.76 14.53
N ASP A 155 -13.43 8.76 14.94
CA ASP A 155 -12.37 9.47 14.23
C ASP A 155 -11.04 8.71 14.25
N PHE A 156 -10.23 8.95 13.22
CA PHE A 156 -8.87 8.46 13.09
C PHE A 156 -7.89 9.60 12.83
N GLU A 157 -6.73 9.55 13.48
CA GLU A 157 -5.58 10.39 13.16
C GLU A 157 -4.51 9.50 12.52
N ILE A 158 -4.23 9.74 11.25
CA ILE A 158 -3.22 9.04 10.45
C ILE A 158 -1.97 9.91 10.42
N ASN A 159 -0.85 9.37 10.87
CA ASN A 159 0.47 9.98 10.76
C ASN A 159 1.35 9.08 9.88
N ILE A 160 1.94 9.65 8.84
CA ILE A 160 2.80 8.95 7.89
C ILE A 160 4.14 9.66 7.83
N ASP A 161 5.17 8.98 8.32
CA ASP A 161 6.55 9.42 8.17
C ASP A 161 7.14 8.73 6.94
N TYR A 162 7.80 9.49 6.08
CA TYR A 162 8.45 8.91 4.91
C TYR A 162 9.77 9.57 4.57
N GLU A 163 10.68 8.75 4.08
CA GLU A 163 11.97 9.16 3.54
C GLU A 163 11.97 8.92 2.03
N LEU A 164 12.26 9.98 1.29
CA LEU A 164 12.46 9.86 -0.16
C LEU A 164 13.78 9.14 -0.44
N PRO A 165 13.83 8.29 -1.48
CA PRO A 165 15.07 7.61 -1.84
C PRO A 165 16.10 8.64 -2.34
N SER A 166 17.36 8.49 -1.90
CA SER A 166 18.48 9.35 -2.31
C SER A 166 18.94 9.09 -3.74
N GLU A 167 18.66 7.89 -4.25
CA GLU A 167 18.94 7.46 -5.62
C GLU A 167 17.65 7.00 -6.31
N THR A 168 17.58 7.12 -7.64
CA THR A 168 16.47 6.56 -8.40
C THR A 168 16.46 5.04 -8.26
N VAL A 169 15.39 4.47 -7.70
CA VAL A 169 15.22 3.00 -7.64
C VAL A 169 15.08 2.40 -9.03
N ILE A 170 14.57 3.18 -9.98
CA ILE A 170 14.58 2.86 -11.40
C ILE A 170 15.98 3.16 -11.93
N LYS A 171 16.85 2.15 -11.92
CA LYS A 171 18.01 2.16 -12.83
C LYS A 171 17.47 1.78 -14.20
N ALA A 172 17.96 2.43 -15.27
CA ALA A 172 17.73 1.88 -16.60
C ALA A 172 18.17 0.42 -16.58
N ASP A 173 17.40 -0.45 -17.23
CA ASP A 173 17.60 -1.90 -17.35
C ASP A 173 18.89 -2.23 -18.13
N GLU A 174 20.04 -1.63 -17.77
CA GLU A 174 21.35 -2.11 -18.17
C GLU A 174 21.66 -3.34 -17.34
N TYR A 175 21.07 -4.46 -17.76
CA TYR A 175 21.42 -5.78 -17.30
C TYR A 175 21.82 -6.65 -18.48
N ASP A 176 22.69 -7.61 -18.20
CA ASP A 176 22.90 -8.75 -19.08
C ASP A 176 21.97 -9.87 -18.63
N LEU A 177 21.37 -10.59 -19.58
CA LEU A 177 20.43 -11.67 -19.35
C LEU A 177 21.14 -13.02 -19.50
N LEU A 178 21.21 -13.82 -18.43
CA LEU A 178 21.60 -15.23 -18.51
C LEU A 178 20.35 -16.11 -18.48
N ILE A 179 20.18 -16.94 -19.51
CA ILE A 179 19.13 -17.94 -19.62
C ILE A 179 19.76 -19.31 -19.39
N ILE A 180 19.28 -20.04 -18.38
CA ILE A 180 19.69 -21.42 -18.12
C ILE A 180 18.50 -22.32 -18.43
N CYS A 181 18.60 -23.17 -19.46
CA CYS A 181 17.51 -24.03 -19.91
C CYS A 181 17.99 -25.46 -20.21
N PRO A 182 17.08 -26.46 -20.22
CA PRO A 182 17.42 -27.78 -20.74
C PRO A 182 17.88 -27.69 -22.20
N GLN A 183 18.81 -28.57 -22.61
CA GLN A 183 19.27 -28.63 -24.01
C GLN A 183 18.12 -28.76 -25.03
N GLU A 184 17.03 -29.43 -24.65
CA GLU A 184 15.84 -29.62 -25.48
C GLU A 184 15.12 -28.30 -25.84
N TRP A 185 15.37 -27.20 -25.12
CA TRP A 185 14.70 -25.91 -25.31
C TRP A 185 15.56 -24.86 -26.01
N GLU A 186 16.78 -25.22 -26.42
CA GLU A 186 17.75 -24.29 -27.01
C GLU A 186 17.14 -23.57 -28.24
N ASN A 187 16.48 -24.32 -29.12
CA ASN A 187 15.88 -23.78 -30.35
C ASN A 187 14.68 -22.85 -30.06
N GLU A 188 13.86 -23.19 -29.07
CA GLU A 188 12.69 -22.42 -28.68
C GLU A 188 13.08 -21.08 -28.04
N ILE A 189 14.15 -21.08 -27.25
CA ILE A 189 14.65 -19.92 -26.51
C ILE A 189 15.38 -18.91 -27.41
N GLU A 190 15.95 -19.36 -28.54
CA GLU A 190 16.70 -18.54 -29.49
C GLU A 190 15.92 -17.27 -29.92
N SER A 191 14.62 -17.44 -30.22
CA SER A 191 13.76 -16.33 -30.64
C SER A 191 13.60 -15.25 -29.57
N PHE A 192 13.58 -15.64 -28.30
CA PHE A 192 13.50 -14.74 -27.15
C PHE A 192 14.86 -14.07 -26.89
N ALA A 193 15.96 -14.81 -26.97
CA ALA A 193 17.31 -14.27 -26.84
C ALA A 193 17.57 -13.19 -27.91
N GLN A 194 17.26 -13.48 -29.18
CA GLN A 194 17.41 -12.53 -30.28
C GLN A 194 16.52 -11.29 -30.09
N HIS A 195 15.29 -11.47 -29.61
CA HIS A 195 14.42 -10.34 -29.29
C HIS A 195 15.07 -9.42 -28.24
N LYS A 196 15.70 -9.96 -27.21
CA LYS A 196 16.37 -9.18 -26.16
C LYS A 196 17.62 -8.46 -26.66
N GLU A 197 18.46 -9.13 -27.44
CA GLU A 197 19.62 -8.51 -28.10
C GLU A 197 19.20 -7.34 -29.01
N ASN A 198 18.14 -7.52 -29.80
CA ASN A 198 17.60 -6.48 -30.67
C ASN A 198 17.05 -5.25 -29.90
N HIS A 199 16.77 -5.39 -28.60
CA HIS A 199 16.34 -4.30 -27.71
C HIS A 199 17.48 -3.82 -26.79
N GLY A 200 18.73 -4.19 -27.09
CA GLY A 200 19.92 -3.69 -26.40
C GLY A 200 20.26 -4.42 -25.09
N VAL A 201 19.66 -5.59 -24.84
CA VAL A 201 19.94 -6.42 -23.66
C VAL A 201 20.85 -7.58 -24.08
N ARG A 202 22.12 -7.54 -23.66
CA ARG A 202 23.07 -8.63 -23.94
C ARG A 202 22.57 -9.91 -23.30
N THR A 203 22.45 -10.98 -24.07
CA THR A 203 21.81 -12.22 -23.65
C THR A 203 22.72 -13.41 -23.92
N LEU A 204 22.95 -14.23 -22.89
CA LEU A 204 23.67 -15.50 -22.96
C LEU A 204 22.69 -16.64 -22.65
N VAL A 205 22.70 -17.67 -23.49
CA VAL A 205 21.95 -18.91 -23.28
C VAL A 205 22.95 -20.00 -22.92
N GLU A 206 22.72 -20.67 -21.79
CA GLU A 206 23.49 -21.81 -21.33
C GLU A 206 22.54 -23.00 -21.14
N THR A 207 22.94 -24.16 -21.64
CA THR A 207 22.15 -25.39 -21.53
C THR A 207 22.62 -26.26 -20.37
N VAL A 208 21.69 -26.92 -19.69
CA VAL A 208 21.93 -27.87 -18.57
C VAL A 208 21.26 -29.22 -18.79
#